data_AF-A0A924PBD5-F1
#
_entry.id   AF-A0A924PBD5-F1
#
_cell.length_a   1.000
_cell.length_b   1.000
_cell.length_c   1.000
_cell.angle_alpha   90.00
_cell.angle_beta   90.00
_cell.angle_gamma   90.00
#
_symmetry.space_group_name_H-M   'P 1'
#
loop_
_entity.id
_entity.type
_entity.pdbx_description
1 polymer ?
#
loop_
_entity_poly.entity_id
_entity_poly.type
_entity_poly.pdbx_seq_one_letter_code
_entity_poly.pdbx_strand_id
1 'polypeptide(L)'
;MTSLRHDFLKAAVLVVLTLNPACTKPGKEIAPPPSTQNSAERRVISGPSPVGGSCPAGIGASAGDHPVVTLELPEKRRILVCGHEDDAKQEGLKKQLSEFEIYSVNSHGELSKSLLTAGALDNYLVYPESEKLVLDELMYSHDRWVPIFRSRIDCVGESCGRSTPVCLFKKSGATSDSEGQQQLKDTLRRVQKSEAVGEVDIWALFDASLSGDAKAAKVLEKSDLKVDAASAEALTQAKTLLKRLSACS
;
A
#
# COMPACT_ATOMS: atom_id res chain seq x y z
N MET A 1 13.59 -21.04 -51.20
CA MET A 1 12.56 -21.23 -50.17
C MET A 1 13.13 -20.73 -48.85
N THR A 2 12.84 -19.48 -48.53
CA THR A 2 13.42 -18.70 -47.43
C THR A 2 12.58 -18.83 -46.16
N SER A 3 13.23 -19.25 -45.08
CA SER A 3 12.64 -19.43 -43.75
C SER A 3 12.36 -18.08 -43.08
N LEU A 4 11.13 -17.93 -42.59
CA LEU A 4 10.57 -16.73 -41.97
C LEU A 4 11.15 -16.50 -40.57
N ARG A 5 11.68 -15.29 -40.39
CA ARG A 5 12.11 -14.69 -39.12
C ARG A 5 10.93 -14.64 -38.15
N HIS A 6 11.15 -15.17 -36.94
CA HIS A 6 10.32 -14.92 -35.77
C HIS A 6 10.92 -13.74 -35.00
N ASP A 7 10.43 -12.54 -35.27
CA ASP A 7 10.64 -11.35 -34.46
C ASP A 7 9.26 -10.92 -33.94
N PHE A 8 8.84 -11.36 -32.76
CA PHE A 8 7.72 -10.74 -32.05
C PHE A 8 7.82 -10.97 -30.53
N LEU A 9 7.42 -9.94 -29.79
CA LEU A 9 7.39 -9.78 -28.32
C LEU A 9 8.70 -9.35 -27.63
N LYS A 10 9.09 -8.10 -27.89
CA LYS A 10 9.59 -7.22 -26.83
C LYS A 10 8.38 -6.63 -26.10
N ALA A 11 7.99 -7.24 -24.99
CA ALA A 11 7.12 -6.56 -24.02
C ALA A 11 7.98 -5.52 -23.29
N ALA A 12 7.67 -4.26 -23.51
CA ALA A 12 8.24 -3.16 -22.75
C ALA A 12 7.66 -3.21 -21.34
N VAL A 13 8.46 -3.70 -20.38
CA VAL A 13 8.19 -3.48 -18.95
C VAL A 13 8.47 -2.00 -18.68
N LEU A 14 7.41 -1.20 -18.68
CA LEU A 14 7.47 0.18 -18.21
C LEU A 14 7.60 0.15 -16.69
N VAL A 15 8.84 0.10 -16.21
CA VAL A 15 9.13 0.34 -14.79
C VAL A 15 8.84 1.82 -14.53
N VAL A 16 7.67 2.11 -13.98
CA VAL A 16 7.39 3.42 -13.38
C VAL A 16 8.24 3.51 -12.12
N LEU A 17 9.42 4.13 -12.25
CA LEU A 17 10.21 4.59 -11.11
C LEU A 17 9.42 5.70 -10.43
N THR A 18 8.48 5.36 -9.56
CA THR A 18 7.91 6.30 -8.62
C THR A 18 9.03 6.76 -7.69
N LEU A 19 9.39 8.04 -7.78
CA LEU A 19 10.24 8.73 -6.82
C LEU A 19 9.74 8.39 -5.43
N ASN A 20 10.48 7.56 -4.69
CA ASN A 20 10.16 7.20 -3.31
C ASN A 20 10.33 8.45 -2.45
N PRO A 21 9.27 9.10 -1.94
CA PRO A 21 9.46 10.15 -0.95
C PRO A 21 10.06 9.52 0.31
N ALA A 22 11.17 10.07 0.78
CA ALA A 22 11.80 9.62 2.01
C ALA A 22 10.79 9.70 3.17
N CYS A 23 10.69 8.62 3.95
CA CYS A 23 9.83 8.60 5.13
C CYS A 23 10.33 9.61 6.17
N THR A 24 9.40 10.35 6.77
CA THR A 24 9.70 11.23 7.89
C THR A 24 9.52 10.47 9.21
N LYS A 25 10.49 10.60 10.12
CA LYS A 25 10.35 10.07 11.49
C LYS A 25 9.10 10.67 12.14
N PRO A 26 8.40 9.95 13.02
CA PRO A 26 7.28 10.50 13.77
C PRO A 26 7.78 11.70 14.59
N GLY A 27 7.47 12.91 14.14
CA GLY A 27 7.68 14.12 14.92
C GLY A 27 6.77 14.08 16.15
N LYS A 28 7.19 14.73 17.25
CA LYS A 28 6.26 15.11 18.33
C LYS A 28 5.15 15.93 17.69
N GLU A 29 3.98 15.33 17.55
CA GLU A 29 2.76 16.01 17.12
C GLU A 29 2.53 17.17 18.09
N ILE A 30 2.70 18.41 17.63
CA ILE A 30 2.30 19.58 18.40
C ILE A 30 0.78 19.51 18.46
N ALA A 31 0.25 19.31 19.66
CA ALA A 31 -1.18 19.24 19.90
C ALA A 31 -1.85 20.47 19.25
N PRO A 32 -2.84 20.29 18.36
CA PRO A 32 -3.60 21.43 17.87
C PRO A 32 -4.30 22.11 19.06
N PRO A 33 -4.48 23.44 19.02
CA PRO A 33 -5.24 24.13 20.05
C PRO A 33 -6.64 23.53 20.16
N PRO A 34 -7.24 23.51 21.37
CA PRO A 34 -8.56 22.93 21.58
C PRO A 34 -9.58 23.62 20.68
N SER A 35 -10.13 22.88 19.71
CA SER A 35 -11.26 23.32 18.91
C SER A 35 -12.55 23.00 19.65
N THR A 36 -13.41 24.00 19.73
CA THR A 36 -14.74 23.96 20.31
C THR A 36 -15.58 22.87 19.65
N GLN A 37 -16.10 21.96 20.48
CA GLN A 37 -17.05 20.92 20.08
C GLN A 37 -18.30 21.54 19.46
N ASN A 38 -18.53 21.25 18.18
CA ASN A 38 -19.87 21.21 17.62
C ASN A 38 -20.03 19.83 16.97
N SER A 39 -20.54 18.89 17.76
CA SER A 39 -20.99 17.59 17.30
C SER A 39 -22.20 17.78 16.38
N ALA A 40 -21.97 17.68 15.08
CA ALA A 40 -23.03 17.41 14.13
C ALA A 40 -22.77 16.02 13.55
N GLU A 41 -23.52 15.02 14.02
CA GLU A 41 -23.66 13.73 13.37
C GLU A 41 -24.04 13.94 11.89
N ARG A 42 -23.08 13.79 10.98
CA ARG A 42 -23.37 13.73 9.54
C ARG A 42 -23.61 12.28 9.16
N ARG A 43 -24.88 11.99 8.83
CA ARG A 43 -25.36 10.72 8.29
C ARG A 43 -24.62 10.39 7.01
N VAL A 44 -24.12 9.15 6.93
CA VAL A 44 -23.82 8.46 5.67
C VAL A 44 -25.16 8.19 4.99
N ILE A 45 -25.44 8.87 3.88
CA ILE A 45 -26.66 8.66 3.09
C ILE A 45 -26.28 7.94 1.80
N SER A 46 -26.70 6.68 1.68
CA SER A 46 -26.72 5.91 0.45
C SER A 46 -28.00 6.23 -0.34
N GLY A 47 -27.87 7.02 -1.40
CA GLY A 47 -28.95 7.36 -2.35
C GLY A 47 -28.37 7.66 -3.74
N PRO A 48 -29.16 7.52 -4.83
CA PRO A 48 -28.63 7.51 -6.18
C PRO A 48 -28.21 8.91 -6.64
N SER A 49 -26.95 9.07 -7.06
CA SER A 49 -26.37 10.34 -7.51
C SER A 49 -26.41 10.51 -9.03
N PRO A 50 -26.83 11.66 -9.57
CA PRO A 50 -26.58 12.01 -10.96
C PRO A 50 -25.27 12.81 -11.12
N VAL A 51 -24.50 12.43 -12.15
CA VAL A 51 -23.39 13.12 -12.85
C VAL A 51 -22.25 13.64 -11.95
N GLY A 52 -21.16 12.85 -11.89
CA GLY A 52 -19.89 13.22 -11.27
C GLY A 52 -19.48 12.39 -10.04
N GLY A 53 -20.11 11.24 -9.80
CA GLY A 53 -19.86 10.38 -8.62
C GLY A 53 -19.46 8.93 -8.95
N SER A 54 -19.04 8.66 -10.18
CA SER A 54 -18.62 7.33 -10.62
C SER A 54 -17.12 7.29 -10.86
N CYS A 55 -16.55 6.10 -10.72
CA CYS A 55 -15.16 5.83 -10.98
C CYS A 55 -14.85 5.90 -12.48
N PRO A 56 -13.71 6.50 -12.87
CA PRO A 56 -13.14 6.26 -14.19
C PRO A 56 -12.70 4.79 -14.30
N ALA A 57 -12.52 4.30 -15.53
CA ALA A 57 -11.84 3.02 -15.74
C ALA A 57 -10.38 3.15 -15.27
N GLY A 58 -9.93 2.19 -14.49
CA GLY A 58 -8.62 2.20 -13.86
C GLY A 58 -8.25 0.85 -13.27
N ILE A 59 -7.26 0.86 -12.39
CA ILE A 59 -6.87 -0.35 -11.65
C ILE A 59 -7.99 -0.68 -10.65
N GLY A 60 -8.49 -1.92 -10.73
CA GLY A 60 -9.55 -2.44 -9.85
C GLY A 60 -10.92 -1.75 -9.97
N ALA A 61 -11.17 -0.96 -11.02
CA ALA A 61 -12.50 -0.38 -11.26
C ALA A 61 -12.80 -0.23 -12.76
N SER A 62 -14.02 -0.56 -13.14
CA SER A 62 -14.57 -0.30 -14.48
C SER A 62 -15.18 1.10 -14.56
N ALA A 63 -15.21 1.68 -15.77
CA ALA A 63 -15.85 2.98 -15.97
C ALA A 63 -17.33 2.93 -15.58
N GLY A 64 -17.74 3.81 -14.67
CA GLY A 64 -19.11 3.88 -14.17
C GLY A 64 -19.30 3.21 -12.81
N ASP A 65 -18.31 2.44 -12.33
CA ASP A 65 -18.38 1.78 -11.03
C ASP A 65 -18.56 2.78 -9.88
N HIS A 66 -19.14 2.32 -8.78
CA HIS A 66 -19.29 3.14 -7.59
C HIS A 66 -17.99 3.16 -6.77
N PRO A 67 -17.59 4.31 -6.22
CA PRO A 67 -16.43 4.38 -5.33
C PRO A 67 -16.66 3.57 -4.05
N VAL A 68 -15.64 2.82 -3.63
CA VAL A 68 -15.66 2.01 -2.41
C VAL A 68 -15.62 2.88 -1.16
N VAL A 69 -14.91 4.01 -1.24
CA VAL A 69 -14.90 5.06 -0.20
C VAL A 69 -15.14 6.41 -0.86
N THR A 70 -16.06 7.19 -0.29
CA THR A 70 -16.28 8.59 -0.67
C THR A 70 -16.11 9.46 0.57
N LEU A 71 -15.28 10.48 0.48
CA LEU A 71 -15.14 11.51 1.51
C LEU A 71 -15.68 12.83 0.97
N GLU A 72 -16.78 13.29 1.55
CA GLU A 72 -17.38 14.59 1.29
C GLU A 72 -16.61 15.69 2.04
N LEU A 73 -16.18 16.71 1.32
CA LEU A 73 -15.43 17.84 1.85
C LEU A 73 -16.28 19.13 1.79
N PRO A 74 -15.89 20.21 2.50
CA PRO A 74 -16.52 21.52 2.36
C PRO A 74 -16.58 21.98 0.89
N GLU A 75 -17.56 22.82 0.58
CA GLU A 75 -17.78 23.40 -0.76
C GLU A 75 -18.13 22.37 -1.85
N LYS A 76 -18.75 21.25 -1.47
CA LYS A 76 -19.19 20.16 -2.38
C LYS A 76 -18.04 19.47 -3.12
N ARG A 77 -16.81 19.56 -2.60
CA ARG A 77 -15.66 18.80 -3.08
C ARG A 77 -15.72 17.38 -2.54
N ARG A 78 -15.11 16.43 -3.25
CA ARG A 78 -15.10 15.01 -2.85
C ARG A 78 -13.76 14.36 -3.11
N ILE A 79 -13.40 13.37 -2.30
CA ILE A 79 -12.37 12.40 -2.61
C ILE A 79 -13.05 11.05 -2.88
N LEU A 80 -12.70 10.42 -4.00
CA LEU A 80 -13.22 9.13 -4.43
C LEU A 80 -12.11 8.09 -4.38
N VAL A 81 -12.40 6.92 -3.82
CA VAL A 81 -11.54 5.74 -3.86
C VAL A 81 -12.21 4.68 -4.73
N CYS A 82 -11.55 4.36 -5.84
CA CYS A 82 -12.05 3.50 -6.90
C CYS A 82 -11.22 2.23 -6.96
N GLY A 83 -11.84 1.08 -6.71
CA GLY A 83 -11.15 -0.20 -6.56
C GLY A 83 -12.13 -1.29 -6.12
N HIS A 84 -11.60 -2.37 -5.57
CA HIS A 84 -12.38 -3.40 -4.91
C HIS A 84 -11.96 -3.54 -3.44
N GLU A 85 -12.92 -3.92 -2.60
CA GLU A 85 -12.62 -4.29 -1.22
C GLU A 85 -12.09 -5.72 -1.19
N ASP A 86 -10.98 -5.94 -0.49
CA ASP A 86 -10.47 -7.28 -0.26
C ASP A 86 -11.42 -8.02 0.69
N ASP A 87 -11.57 -9.34 0.55
CA ASP A 87 -12.47 -10.20 1.35
C ASP A 87 -12.12 -10.27 2.86
N ALA A 88 -11.25 -9.39 3.35
CA ALA A 88 -10.86 -9.28 4.75
C ALA A 88 -12.01 -8.76 5.63
N LYS A 89 -12.01 -9.18 6.91
CA LYS A 89 -13.03 -8.76 7.88
C LYS A 89 -13.04 -7.23 8.03
N GLN A 90 -14.18 -6.62 7.77
CA GLN A 90 -14.41 -5.19 7.96
C GLN A 90 -14.27 -4.79 9.43
N GLU A 91 -13.40 -3.81 9.71
CA GLU A 91 -13.32 -3.14 11.01
C GLU A 91 -13.96 -1.75 10.94
N GLY A 92 -15.29 -1.69 11.09
CA GLY A 92 -16.04 -0.43 11.11
C GLY A 92 -15.95 0.33 9.78
N LEU A 93 -15.44 1.56 9.80
CA LEU A 93 -15.29 2.41 8.60
C LEU A 93 -14.01 2.14 7.81
N LYS A 94 -13.16 1.22 8.28
CA LYS A 94 -11.90 0.88 7.60
C LYS A 94 -12.14 -0.17 6.54
N LYS A 95 -11.64 0.11 5.34
CA LYS A 95 -11.69 -0.75 4.18
C LYS A 95 -10.30 -1.23 3.84
N GLN A 96 -10.11 -2.55 3.80
CA GLN A 96 -8.86 -3.11 3.28
C GLN A 96 -8.99 -3.21 1.76
N LEU A 97 -8.09 -2.52 1.05
CA LEU A 97 -8.10 -2.43 -0.40
C LEU A 97 -6.72 -2.80 -0.95
N SER A 98 -6.74 -3.57 -2.04
CA SER A 98 -5.66 -3.72 -3.01
C SER A 98 -6.20 -3.28 -4.39
N GLU A 99 -5.32 -2.98 -5.36
CA GLU A 99 -5.73 -2.57 -6.71
C GLU A 99 -6.75 -1.41 -6.74
N PHE A 100 -6.33 -0.21 -6.37
CA PHE A 100 -7.24 0.95 -6.35
C PHE A 100 -6.56 2.24 -6.78
N GLU A 101 -7.40 3.22 -7.12
CA GLU A 101 -7.00 4.57 -7.45
C GLU A 101 -7.80 5.61 -6.66
N ILE A 102 -7.13 6.72 -6.32
CA ILE A 102 -7.75 7.81 -5.57
C ILE A 102 -7.82 9.05 -6.42
N TYR A 103 -9.00 9.67 -6.46
CA TYR A 103 -9.28 10.87 -7.22
C TYR A 103 -9.86 11.96 -6.31
N SER A 104 -9.69 13.22 -6.71
CA SER A 104 -10.48 14.32 -6.17
C SER A 104 -11.45 14.86 -7.21
N VAL A 105 -12.58 15.36 -6.74
CA VAL A 105 -13.60 16.03 -7.55
C VAL A 105 -13.80 17.43 -6.97
N ASN A 106 -13.61 18.46 -7.80
CA ASN A 106 -13.80 19.84 -7.37
C ASN A 106 -15.30 20.21 -7.26
N SER A 107 -15.59 21.43 -6.82
CA SER A 107 -16.95 21.96 -6.65
C SER A 107 -17.75 22.04 -7.96
N HIS A 108 -17.06 22.06 -9.10
CA HIS A 108 -17.64 22.05 -10.45
C HIS A 108 -17.89 20.63 -10.98
N GLY A 109 -17.52 19.59 -10.24
CA GLY A 109 -17.68 18.20 -10.67
C GLY A 109 -16.53 17.68 -11.55
N GLU A 110 -15.44 18.41 -11.67
CA GLU A 110 -14.28 18.02 -12.47
C GLU A 110 -13.38 17.06 -11.70
N LEU A 111 -12.99 15.96 -12.34
CA LEU A 111 -12.14 14.93 -11.78
C LEU A 111 -10.66 15.30 -11.94
N SER A 112 -9.86 15.17 -10.89
CA SER A 112 -8.42 15.34 -10.95
C SER A 112 -7.71 14.17 -11.65
N LYS A 113 -6.41 14.31 -11.90
CA LYS A 113 -5.55 13.13 -12.08
C LYS A 113 -5.55 12.28 -10.81
N SER A 114 -5.20 11.00 -10.95
CA SER A 114 -5.02 10.11 -9.81
C SER A 114 -4.01 10.70 -8.81
N LEU A 115 -4.43 10.79 -7.55
CA LEU A 115 -3.62 11.21 -6.40
C LEU A 115 -2.76 10.05 -5.87
N LEU A 116 -3.21 8.82 -6.10
CA LEU A 116 -2.53 7.58 -5.76
C LEU A 116 -3.09 6.45 -6.61
N THR A 117 -2.21 5.63 -7.16
CA THR A 117 -2.52 4.33 -7.75
C THR A 117 -1.79 3.27 -6.93
N ALA A 118 -2.52 2.29 -6.41
CA ALA A 118 -2.01 1.15 -5.65
C ALA A 118 -2.19 -0.13 -6.46
N GLY A 119 -1.13 -0.94 -6.58
CA GLY A 119 -1.17 -2.21 -7.30
C GLY A 119 -1.65 -3.38 -6.44
N ALA A 120 -1.71 -4.59 -7.02
CA ALA A 120 -2.16 -5.80 -6.33
C ALA A 120 -1.33 -6.17 -5.10
N LEU A 121 -0.04 -5.82 -5.11
CA LEU A 121 0.85 -6.07 -3.99
C LEU A 121 0.77 -4.99 -2.90
N ASP A 122 0.21 -3.82 -3.21
CA ASP A 122 0.12 -2.71 -2.28
C ASP A 122 -1.19 -2.76 -1.49
N ASN A 123 -1.13 -3.31 -0.28
CA ASN A 123 -2.29 -3.46 0.58
C ASN A 123 -2.46 -2.21 1.46
N TYR A 124 -3.68 -1.67 1.55
CA TYR A 124 -3.98 -0.49 2.36
C TYR A 124 -5.21 -0.69 3.22
N LEU A 125 -5.18 -0.18 4.45
CA LEU A 125 -6.40 0.22 5.17
C LEU A 125 -6.72 1.67 4.83
N VAL A 126 -7.87 1.88 4.22
CA VAL A 126 -8.36 3.18 3.75
C VAL A 126 -9.61 3.57 4.54
N TYR A 127 -9.62 4.78 5.09
CA TYR A 127 -10.76 5.29 5.86
C TYR A 127 -10.80 6.83 5.93
N PRO A 128 -12.01 7.41 6.02
CA PRO A 128 -12.16 8.84 6.30
C PRO A 128 -11.86 9.15 7.78
N GLU A 129 -11.08 10.20 8.04
CA GLU A 129 -10.83 10.78 9.37
C GLU A 129 -11.02 12.30 9.29
N SER A 130 -12.14 12.80 9.82
CA SER A 130 -12.53 14.22 9.69
C SER A 130 -12.62 14.65 8.22
N GLU A 131 -11.81 15.64 7.79
CA GLU A 131 -11.76 16.14 6.40
C GLU A 131 -10.57 15.56 5.61
N LYS A 132 -10.09 14.37 6.01
CA LYS A 132 -8.92 13.72 5.40
C LYS A 132 -9.21 12.26 5.10
N LEU A 133 -8.62 11.75 4.03
CA LEU A 133 -8.60 10.32 3.75
C LEU A 133 -7.29 9.74 4.30
N VAL A 134 -7.38 8.80 5.24
CA VAL A 134 -6.21 8.13 5.83
C VAL A 134 -5.90 6.86 5.06
N LEU A 135 -4.61 6.64 4.82
CA LEU A 135 -4.06 5.51 4.10
C LEU A 135 -2.98 4.86 4.96
N ASP A 136 -3.32 3.73 5.58
CA ASP A 136 -2.38 2.90 6.31
C ASP A 136 -1.92 1.77 5.39
N GLU A 137 -0.70 1.87 4.86
CA GLU A 137 -0.07 0.82 4.07
C GLU A 137 0.22 -0.38 4.96
N LEU A 138 -0.14 -1.57 4.50
CA LEU A 138 -0.11 -2.81 5.25
C LEU A 138 0.98 -3.74 4.73
N MET A 139 1.43 -4.60 5.64
CA MET A 139 2.37 -5.67 5.37
C MET A 139 1.86 -6.93 6.06
N TYR A 140 1.85 -8.05 5.34
CA TYR A 140 1.51 -9.33 5.95
C TYR A 140 2.72 -9.85 6.71
N SER A 141 2.58 -10.03 8.02
CA SER A 141 3.65 -10.49 8.91
C SER A 141 3.04 -11.19 10.11
N HIS A 142 3.56 -12.37 10.47
CA HIS A 142 3.02 -13.21 11.56
C HIS A 142 1.51 -13.47 11.44
N ASP A 143 1.07 -13.94 10.27
CA ASP A 143 -0.32 -14.30 9.96
C ASP A 143 -1.35 -13.19 10.13
N ARG A 144 -0.91 -11.93 10.00
CA ARG A 144 -1.79 -10.77 10.08
C ARG A 144 -1.27 -9.61 9.25
N TRP A 145 -2.18 -8.75 8.82
CA TRP A 145 -1.84 -7.46 8.24
C TRP A 145 -1.44 -6.49 9.35
N VAL A 146 -0.25 -5.90 9.21
CA VAL A 146 0.31 -4.92 10.15
C VAL A 146 0.50 -3.60 9.40
N PRO A 147 0.00 -2.47 9.93
CA PRO A 147 0.22 -1.16 9.32
C PRO A 147 1.69 -0.73 9.50
N ILE A 148 2.32 -0.37 8.39
CA ILE A 148 3.75 -0.02 8.33
C ILE A 148 4.00 1.46 8.07
N PHE A 149 3.19 2.08 7.21
CA PHE A 149 3.26 3.50 6.89
C PHE A 149 1.89 4.13 6.92
N ARG A 150 1.80 5.36 7.42
CA ARG A 150 0.60 6.18 7.35
C ARG A 150 0.84 7.36 6.43
N SER A 151 -0.05 7.55 5.47
CA SER A 151 -0.18 8.79 4.73
C SER A 151 -1.61 9.29 4.79
N ARG A 152 -1.81 10.55 4.43
CA ARG A 152 -3.14 11.19 4.41
C ARG A 152 -3.30 11.91 3.08
N ILE A 153 -4.52 11.95 2.56
CA ILE A 153 -4.90 12.88 1.50
C ILE A 153 -5.76 13.96 2.12
N ASP A 154 -5.31 15.20 1.96
CA ASP A 154 -6.03 16.41 2.36
C ASP A 154 -6.12 17.38 1.18
N CYS A 155 -7.08 18.30 1.28
CA CYS A 155 -7.36 19.27 0.22
C CYS A 155 -7.35 20.70 0.78
N VAL A 156 -6.42 21.51 0.29
CA VAL A 156 -6.29 22.93 0.64
C VAL A 156 -6.73 23.77 -0.57
N GLY A 157 -7.87 24.45 -0.43
CA GLY A 157 -8.52 25.11 -1.58
C GLY A 157 -8.95 24.09 -2.63
N GLU A 158 -8.64 24.33 -3.89
CA GLU A 158 -9.00 23.41 -4.99
C GLU A 158 -8.02 22.25 -5.18
N SER A 159 -6.90 22.26 -4.47
CA SER A 159 -5.82 21.28 -4.65
C SER A 159 -5.86 20.21 -3.55
N CYS A 160 -5.86 18.95 -3.94
CA CYS A 160 -5.69 17.81 -3.06
C CYS A 160 -4.29 17.20 -3.22
N GLY A 161 -3.70 16.74 -2.13
CA GLY A 161 -2.35 16.16 -2.14
C GLY A 161 -2.22 15.02 -1.14
N ARG A 162 -1.32 14.09 -1.44
CA ARG A 162 -0.91 13.03 -0.50
C ARG A 162 0.25 13.54 0.36
N SER A 163 0.12 13.40 1.67
CA SER A 163 1.19 13.70 2.62
C SER A 163 2.35 12.71 2.48
N THR A 164 3.55 13.12 2.88
CA THR A 164 4.67 12.20 3.05
C THR A 164 4.30 11.07 4.02
N PRO A 165 4.64 9.81 3.72
CA PRO A 165 4.40 8.70 4.62
C PRO A 165 5.16 8.84 5.95
N VAL A 166 4.47 8.58 7.06
CA VAL A 166 5.01 8.51 8.42
C VAL A 166 5.12 7.04 8.82
N CYS A 167 6.23 6.67 9.45
CA CYS A 167 6.44 5.30 9.90
C CYS A 167 5.55 4.96 11.09
N LEU A 168 4.75 3.91 10.96
CA LEU A 168 3.98 3.31 12.06
C LEU A 168 4.69 2.10 12.66
N PHE A 169 5.47 1.39 11.84
CA PHE A 169 6.17 0.18 12.25
C PHE A 169 7.20 0.49 13.35
N LYS A 170 7.01 -0.11 14.52
CA LYS A 170 8.02 -0.10 15.60
C LYS A 170 8.79 -1.41 15.52
N LYS A 171 10.12 -1.33 15.37
CA LYS A 171 11.03 -2.49 15.32
C LYS A 171 10.97 -3.41 16.57
N SER A 172 10.29 -2.98 17.63
CA SER A 172 10.22 -3.72 18.89
C SER A 172 9.12 -4.79 18.86
N GLY A 173 9.52 -6.06 18.74
CA GLY A 173 8.72 -7.18 19.24
C GLY A 173 8.14 -8.16 18.22
N ALA A 174 8.69 -8.23 17.00
CA ALA A 174 8.48 -9.40 16.14
C ALA A 174 9.18 -10.61 16.78
N THR A 175 8.56 -11.22 17.79
CA THR A 175 8.95 -12.55 18.24
C THR A 175 8.48 -13.51 17.17
N SER A 176 9.40 -13.94 16.30
CA SER A 176 9.16 -15.09 15.44
C SER A 176 8.79 -16.26 16.35
N ASP A 177 7.55 -16.74 16.18
CA ASP A 177 7.07 -17.95 16.83
C ASP A 177 7.95 -19.16 16.44
N SER A 178 7.74 -20.29 17.11
CA SER A 178 8.55 -21.49 16.87
C SER A 178 8.49 -21.96 15.41
N GLU A 179 7.36 -21.72 14.73
CA GLU A 179 7.14 -22.10 13.34
C GLU A 179 7.92 -21.19 12.38
N GLY A 180 7.83 -19.87 12.54
CA GLY A 180 8.61 -18.90 11.77
C GLY A 180 10.12 -19.08 11.96
N GLN A 181 10.58 -19.44 13.16
CA GLN A 181 11.98 -19.75 13.41
C GLN A 181 12.43 -21.03 12.70
N GLN A 182 11.57 -22.04 12.65
CA GLN A 182 11.87 -23.28 11.94
C GLN A 182 11.90 -23.04 10.43
N GLN A 183 10.91 -22.30 9.91
CA GLN A 183 10.85 -21.88 8.51
C GLN A 183 12.14 -21.13 8.12
N LEU A 184 12.56 -20.13 8.90
CA LEU A 184 13.79 -19.39 8.66
C LEU A 184 15.03 -20.30 8.61
N LYS A 185 15.13 -21.27 9.54
CA LYS A 185 16.26 -22.23 9.53
C LYS A 185 16.29 -23.05 8.26
N ASP A 186 15.14 -23.53 7.80
CA ASP A 186 15.04 -24.34 6.59
C ASP A 186 15.27 -23.50 5.33
N THR A 187 14.77 -22.26 5.28
CA THR A 187 15.13 -21.29 4.24
C THR A 187 16.64 -21.07 4.17
N LEU A 188 17.29 -20.79 5.31
CA LEU A 188 18.74 -20.54 5.34
C LEU A 188 19.55 -21.77 4.90
N ARG A 189 19.07 -22.99 5.19
CA ARG A 189 19.68 -24.24 4.69
C ARG A 189 19.54 -24.36 3.17
N ARG A 190 18.36 -24.08 2.61
CA ARG A 190 18.13 -24.09 1.15
C ARG A 190 19.02 -23.08 0.43
N VAL A 191 19.11 -21.86 0.95
CA VAL A 191 20.02 -20.83 0.42
C VAL A 191 21.47 -21.31 0.44
N GLN A 192 21.93 -21.94 1.52
CA GLN A 192 23.29 -22.50 1.59
C GLN A 192 23.55 -23.60 0.55
N LYS A 193 22.52 -24.38 0.22
CA LYS A 193 22.57 -25.41 -0.84
C LYS A 193 22.36 -24.85 -2.24
N SER A 194 22.22 -23.53 -2.39
CA SER A 194 21.93 -22.87 -3.68
C SER A 194 20.66 -23.41 -4.35
N GLU A 195 19.68 -23.79 -3.54
CA GLU A 195 18.35 -24.22 -3.96
C GLU A 195 17.46 -23.00 -4.19
N ALA A 196 16.40 -23.18 -4.99
CA ALA A 196 15.41 -22.13 -5.20
C ALA A 196 14.61 -21.89 -3.91
N VAL A 197 14.32 -20.62 -3.62
CA VAL A 197 13.47 -20.22 -2.50
C VAL A 197 12.16 -19.62 -3.03
N GLY A 198 11.07 -19.93 -2.35
CA GLY A 198 9.74 -19.46 -2.73
C GLY A 198 9.34 -18.17 -2.01
N GLU A 199 8.16 -17.68 -2.31
CA GLU A 199 7.56 -16.50 -1.67
C GLU A 199 7.56 -16.59 -0.12
N VAL A 200 7.13 -17.73 0.44
CA VAL A 200 7.10 -17.96 1.90
C VAL A 200 8.50 -17.80 2.53
N ASP A 201 9.54 -18.26 1.84
CA ASP A 201 10.92 -18.13 2.30
C ASP A 201 11.39 -16.67 2.31
N ILE A 202 10.99 -15.90 1.31
CA ILE A 202 11.32 -14.47 1.18
C ILE A 202 10.70 -13.69 2.33
N TRP A 203 9.42 -13.93 2.63
CA TRP A 203 8.73 -13.27 3.74
C TRP A 203 9.31 -13.69 5.10
N ALA A 204 9.68 -14.96 5.28
CA ALA A 204 10.38 -15.40 6.50
C ALA A 204 11.74 -14.71 6.70
N LEU A 205 12.53 -14.54 5.64
CA LEU A 205 13.78 -13.79 5.70
C LEU A 205 13.53 -12.31 6.00
N PHE A 206 12.46 -11.75 5.46
CA PHE A 206 12.11 -10.35 5.65
C PHE A 206 11.67 -10.05 7.08
N ASP A 207 10.78 -10.87 7.65
CA ASP A 207 10.35 -10.76 9.06
C ASP A 207 11.56 -10.91 10.01
N ALA A 208 12.46 -11.86 9.74
CA ALA A 208 13.68 -12.02 10.51
C ALA A 208 14.60 -10.79 10.40
N SER A 209 14.69 -10.19 9.21
CA SER A 209 15.47 -8.96 8.98
C SER A 209 14.91 -7.77 9.75
N LEU A 210 13.59 -7.62 9.78
CA LEU A 210 12.90 -6.59 10.58
C LEU A 210 13.13 -6.79 12.08
N SER A 211 13.26 -8.04 12.52
CA SER A 211 13.58 -8.43 13.90
C SER A 211 15.05 -8.22 14.28
N GLY A 212 15.89 -7.79 13.33
CA GLY A 212 17.31 -7.51 13.56
C GLY A 212 18.26 -8.66 13.25
N ASP A 213 17.80 -9.76 12.61
CA ASP A 213 18.69 -10.81 12.14
C ASP A 213 19.53 -10.32 10.95
N ALA A 214 20.79 -9.99 11.22
CA ALA A 214 21.72 -9.50 10.22
C ALA A 214 22.06 -10.53 9.13
N LYS A 215 21.92 -11.84 9.42
CA LYS A 215 22.14 -12.88 8.42
C LYS A 215 20.98 -12.92 7.44
N ALA A 216 19.74 -12.84 7.93
CA ALA A 216 18.55 -12.76 7.08
C ALA A 216 18.59 -11.52 6.18
N ALA A 217 18.94 -10.35 6.75
CA ALA A 217 19.06 -9.10 6.00
C ALA A 217 20.09 -9.21 4.86
N LYS A 218 21.27 -9.76 5.15
CA LYS A 218 22.30 -10.01 4.14
C LYS A 218 21.86 -10.97 3.06
N VAL A 219 21.07 -12.00 3.40
CA VAL A 219 20.55 -12.94 2.40
C VAL A 219 19.56 -12.24 1.49
N LEU A 220 18.65 -11.41 2.02
CA LEU A 220 17.75 -10.64 1.18
C LEU A 220 18.49 -9.67 0.27
N GLU A 221 19.52 -8.98 0.75
CA GLU A 221 20.27 -8.01 -0.05
C GLU A 221 21.03 -8.62 -1.24
N LYS A 222 21.30 -9.93 -1.20
CA LYS A 222 22.00 -10.62 -2.29
C LYS A 222 21.25 -10.53 -3.63
N SER A 223 22.02 -10.40 -4.70
CA SER A 223 21.52 -10.38 -6.08
C SER A 223 21.39 -11.78 -6.70
N ASP A 224 22.00 -12.80 -6.10
CA ASP A 224 22.11 -14.17 -6.62
C ASP A 224 21.13 -15.17 -5.97
N LEU A 225 20.13 -14.67 -5.22
CA LEU A 225 19.09 -15.52 -4.65
C LEU A 225 18.30 -16.18 -5.79
N LYS A 226 18.30 -17.51 -5.85
CA LYS A 226 17.52 -18.25 -6.86
C LYS A 226 16.05 -18.23 -6.48
N VAL A 227 15.26 -17.50 -7.24
CA VAL A 227 13.80 -17.40 -7.09
C VAL A 227 13.13 -17.76 -8.40
N ASP A 228 11.96 -18.35 -8.35
CA ASP A 228 11.12 -18.49 -9.54
C ASP A 228 10.50 -17.14 -9.95
N ALA A 229 9.84 -17.12 -11.11
CA ALA A 229 9.28 -15.88 -11.65
C ALA A 229 8.19 -15.27 -10.75
N ALA A 230 7.41 -16.10 -10.05
CA ALA A 230 6.37 -15.63 -9.13
C ALA A 230 6.98 -15.00 -7.87
N SER A 231 8.01 -15.64 -7.33
CA SER A 231 8.70 -15.21 -6.10
C SER A 231 9.63 -14.01 -6.33
N ALA A 232 9.99 -13.70 -7.57
CA ALA A 232 10.80 -12.52 -7.91
C ALA A 232 10.11 -11.20 -7.55
N GLU A 233 8.78 -11.15 -7.65
CA GLU A 233 8.00 -9.97 -7.29
C GLU A 233 8.00 -9.76 -5.77
N ALA A 234 7.74 -10.83 -5.01
CA ALA A 234 7.85 -10.83 -3.54
C ALA A 234 9.26 -10.41 -3.07
N LEU A 235 10.32 -10.89 -3.71
CA LEU A 235 11.70 -10.50 -3.38
C LEU A 235 11.93 -9.00 -3.60
N THR A 236 11.41 -8.47 -4.71
CA THR A 236 11.51 -7.04 -5.05
C THR A 236 10.74 -6.18 -4.04
N GLN A 237 9.54 -6.63 -3.65
CA GLN A 237 8.71 -5.96 -2.66
C GLN A 237 9.37 -5.98 -1.27
N ALA A 238 9.82 -7.15 -0.80
CA ALA A 238 10.51 -7.29 0.48
C ALA A 238 11.75 -6.39 0.58
N LYS A 239 12.58 -6.35 -0.47
CA LYS A 239 13.73 -5.43 -0.55
C LYS A 239 13.32 -3.96 -0.46
N THR A 240 12.28 -3.58 -1.19
CA THR A 240 11.77 -2.20 -1.22
C THR A 240 11.22 -1.78 0.14
N LEU A 241 10.41 -2.64 0.76
CA LEU A 241 9.87 -2.42 2.10
C LEU A 241 10.98 -2.34 3.15
N LEU A 242 11.97 -3.24 3.11
CA LEU A 242 13.08 -3.23 4.07
C LEU A 242 13.89 -1.93 3.96
N LYS A 243 14.15 -1.45 2.73
CA LYS A 243 14.81 -0.17 2.49
C LYS A 243 13.99 1.02 3.02
N ARG A 244 12.67 1.04 2.80
CA ARG A 244 11.79 2.11 3.31
C ARG A 244 11.71 2.08 4.84
N LEU A 245 11.56 0.90 5.44
CA LEU A 245 11.45 0.71 6.88
C LEU A 245 12.78 0.99 7.62
N SER A 246 13.93 0.72 6.99
CA SER A 246 15.23 1.09 7.56
C SER A 246 15.46 2.60 7.62
N ALA A 247 14.85 3.38 6.72
CA ALA A 247 14.86 4.84 6.79
C ALA A 247 14.03 5.40 7.97
N CYS A 248 13.18 4.57 8.60
CA CYS A 248 12.42 4.96 9.79
C CYS A 248 13.24 4.99 11.07
N SER A 249 14.38 4.28 11.11
CA SER A 249 15.25 4.17 12.30
C SER A 249 16.18 5.37 12.51
#